data_AF-A0A5E4TVI9-F1
#
_entry.id   AF-A0A5E4TVI9-F1
#
_cell.length_a   1.000
_cell.length_b   1.000
_cell.length_c   1.000
_cell.angle_alpha   90.00
_cell.angle_beta   90.00
_cell.angle_gamma   90.00
#
_symmetry.space_group_name_H-M   'P 1'
#
loop_
_entity.id
_entity.type
_entity.pdbx_description
1 polymer ?
#
loop_
_entity_poly.entity_id
_entity_poly.type
_entity_poly.pdbx_seq_one_letter_code
_entity_poly.pdbx_strand_id
1 'polypeptide(L)'
;MNPAKPTDSADANPATPSDASAQPSEVYLRLLGETAKIDWKDLESFFARGVLLFVTPGVDLVSVAEAVANDDKPTVTQWLTSGMVQRMQADTAADFAARTPELWAVVVAPWVLVQERGIKT
;
A
#
# COMPACT_ATOMS: atom_id res chain seq x y z
N MET A 1 20.57 32.65 63.06
CA MET A 1 19.64 31.84 62.26
C MET A 1 20.46 31.12 61.18
N ASN A 2 20.81 29.86 61.41
CA ASN A 2 21.24 28.85 60.42
C ASN A 2 20.14 27.73 60.48
N PRO A 3 20.04 26.68 59.60
CA PRO A 3 21.01 26.13 58.62
C PRO A 3 20.44 25.48 57.29
N ALA A 4 21.36 25.08 56.38
CA ALA A 4 21.45 23.85 55.53
C ALA A 4 20.38 23.37 54.48
N LYS A 5 20.94 22.87 53.34
CA LYS A 5 20.54 21.93 52.21
C LYS A 5 19.65 20.70 52.62
N PRO A 6 19.18 19.73 51.76
CA PRO A 6 19.26 19.49 50.28
C PRO A 6 18.02 18.82 49.57
N THR A 7 18.20 18.35 48.30
CA THR A 7 17.53 17.20 47.57
C THR A 7 16.06 17.35 47.10
N ASP A 8 15.54 16.81 45.97
CA ASP A 8 15.98 15.98 44.82
C ASP A 8 14.88 16.04 43.71
N SER A 9 15.24 15.70 42.47
CA SER A 9 14.43 15.06 41.40
C SER A 9 13.24 15.75 40.68
N ALA A 10 13.47 15.89 39.36
CA ALA A 10 12.60 15.54 38.21
C ALA A 10 11.90 16.66 37.39
N ASP A 11 11.82 16.37 36.09
CA ASP A 11 11.19 17.09 34.96
C ASP A 11 12.01 18.24 34.32
N ALA A 12 12.28 18.31 33.01
CA ALA A 12 11.76 17.56 31.86
C ALA A 12 12.73 17.60 30.65
N ASN A 13 12.87 16.41 30.04
CA ASN A 13 13.03 16.02 28.64
C ASN A 13 14.01 16.75 27.66
N PRO A 14 14.86 16.02 26.92
CA PRO A 14 15.77 16.56 25.91
C PRO A 14 15.15 16.59 24.49
N ALA A 15 15.62 17.57 23.70
CA ALA A 15 15.75 17.65 22.23
C ALA A 15 14.65 17.07 21.32
N THR A 16 14.10 17.90 20.42
CA THR A 16 14.34 17.76 18.95
C THR A 16 13.78 18.97 18.17
N PRO A 17 14.34 19.28 16.97
CA PRO A 17 14.22 20.57 16.29
C PRO A 17 13.16 20.64 15.16
N SER A 18 12.86 21.88 14.76
CA SER A 18 12.25 22.44 13.54
C SER A 18 11.99 21.50 12.34
N ASP A 19 10.81 21.61 11.70
CA ASP A 19 10.58 22.52 10.55
C ASP A 19 9.10 22.49 10.11
N ALA A 20 8.58 23.63 9.62
CA ALA A 20 7.17 23.82 9.27
C ALA A 20 7.03 24.26 7.81
N SER A 21 6.45 23.41 6.97
CA SER A 21 5.81 23.83 5.71
C SER A 21 4.81 22.77 5.26
N ALA A 22 3.51 23.08 5.38
CA ALA A 22 2.35 22.45 4.73
C ALA A 22 2.48 20.93 4.40
N GLN A 23 2.54 20.08 5.43
CA GLN A 23 2.66 18.64 5.21
C GLN A 23 1.27 17.99 5.10
N PRO A 24 0.96 17.31 3.97
CA PRO A 24 -0.25 16.52 3.85
C PRO A 24 -0.29 15.43 4.94
N SER A 25 -1.48 15.10 5.43
CA SER A 25 -1.62 14.19 6.58
C SER A 25 -0.97 12.82 6.29
N GLU A 26 -0.31 12.25 7.29
CA GLU A 26 0.53 11.05 7.17
C GLU A 26 -0.22 9.81 6.63
N VAL A 27 -1.52 9.73 6.92
CA VAL A 27 -2.44 8.71 6.40
C VAL A 27 -2.82 8.97 4.94
N TYR A 28 -2.96 10.24 4.53
CA TYR A 28 -3.23 10.63 3.15
C TYR A 28 -1.97 10.48 2.28
N LEU A 29 -0.78 10.81 2.78
CA LEU A 29 0.50 10.50 2.11
C LEU A 29 0.77 9.00 2.00
N ARG A 30 0.36 8.20 3.00
CA ARG A 30 0.36 6.75 2.88
C ARG A 30 -0.59 6.28 1.79
N LEU A 31 -1.84 6.73 1.76
CA LEU A 31 -2.84 6.26 0.79
C LEU A 31 -2.59 6.77 -0.65
N LEU A 32 -2.06 8.00 -0.83
CA LEU A 32 -1.59 8.51 -2.13
C LEU A 32 -0.30 7.80 -2.59
N GLY A 33 0.54 7.34 -1.65
CA GLY A 33 1.67 6.44 -1.92
C GLY A 33 1.26 4.98 -2.14
N GLU A 34 0.09 4.59 -1.64
CA GLU A 34 -0.51 3.27 -1.80
C GLU A 34 -1.33 3.15 -3.10
N THR A 35 -1.45 4.17 -3.95
CA THR A 35 -1.92 4.02 -5.36
C THR A 35 -0.93 4.67 -6.31
N ALA A 36 0.27 4.09 -6.39
CA ALA A 36 1.32 4.61 -7.24
C ALA A 36 1.30 3.95 -8.62
N LYS A 37 1.66 4.73 -9.64
CA LYS A 37 2.24 4.12 -10.84
C LYS A 37 3.48 3.36 -10.39
N ILE A 38 3.51 2.07 -10.69
CA ILE A 38 4.61 1.21 -10.31
C ILE A 38 5.17 0.55 -11.56
N ASP A 39 6.50 0.50 -11.64
CA ASP A 39 7.15 -0.27 -12.69
C ASP A 39 7.06 -1.75 -12.34
N TRP A 40 6.91 -2.59 -13.38
CA TRP A 40 6.90 -4.04 -13.22
C TRP A 40 8.11 -4.55 -12.41
N LYS A 41 9.28 -3.92 -12.53
CA LYS A 41 10.51 -4.27 -11.79
C LYS A 41 10.34 -4.25 -10.28
N ASP A 42 9.60 -3.28 -9.74
CA ASP A 42 9.34 -3.20 -8.30
C ASP A 42 8.32 -4.26 -7.86
N LEU A 43 7.42 -4.65 -8.78
CA LEU A 43 6.42 -5.70 -8.59
C LEU A 43 7.04 -7.11 -8.58
N GLU A 44 8.15 -7.35 -9.28
CA GLU A 44 8.81 -8.66 -9.33
C GLU A 44 9.13 -9.23 -7.95
N SER A 45 9.53 -8.38 -6.98
CA SER A 45 9.80 -8.81 -5.60
C SER A 45 8.55 -9.29 -4.89
N PHE A 46 7.41 -8.64 -5.12
CA PHE A 46 6.11 -9.07 -4.58
C PHE A 46 5.58 -10.32 -5.29
N PHE A 47 5.92 -10.48 -6.58
CA PHE A 47 5.53 -11.63 -7.38
C PHE A 47 6.30 -12.86 -6.94
N ALA A 48 7.60 -12.74 -6.71
CA ALA A 48 8.45 -13.78 -6.16
C ALA A 48 8.00 -14.24 -4.76
N ARG A 49 7.46 -13.32 -3.95
CA ARG A 49 6.82 -13.62 -2.66
C ARG A 49 5.42 -14.23 -2.80
N GLY A 50 4.86 -14.22 -4.00
CA GLY A 50 3.51 -14.68 -4.31
C GLY A 50 2.41 -13.79 -3.74
N VAL A 51 2.68 -12.57 -3.28
CA VAL A 51 1.68 -11.72 -2.63
C VAL A 51 0.97 -10.77 -3.60
N LEU A 52 1.13 -10.99 -4.91
CA LEU A 52 0.55 -10.17 -5.96
C LEU A 52 -0.80 -10.69 -6.44
N LEU A 53 -1.79 -9.81 -6.39
CA LEU A 53 -3.13 -10.01 -6.94
C LEU A 53 -3.30 -9.09 -8.14
N PHE A 54 -3.72 -9.66 -9.26
CA PHE A 54 -4.12 -8.94 -10.45
C PHE A 54 -5.63 -8.66 -10.40
N VAL A 55 -6.00 -7.40 -10.63
CA VAL A 55 -7.38 -6.94 -10.76
C VAL A 55 -7.63 -6.62 -12.22
N THR A 56 -8.65 -7.26 -12.80
CA THR A 56 -9.01 -7.06 -14.19
C THR A 56 -9.46 -5.62 -14.46
N PRO A 57 -9.21 -5.06 -15.66
CA PRO A 57 -9.75 -3.77 -16.06
C PRO A 57 -11.28 -3.77 -15.99
N GLY A 58 -11.86 -2.73 -15.38
CA GLY A 58 -13.31 -2.62 -15.19
C GLY A 58 -13.79 -2.95 -13.77
N VAL A 59 -12.93 -3.54 -12.94
CA VAL A 59 -13.16 -3.63 -11.49
C VAL A 59 -12.43 -2.48 -10.81
N ASP A 60 -13.09 -1.84 -9.84
CA ASP A 60 -12.50 -0.72 -9.12
C ASP A 60 -11.43 -1.21 -8.13
N LEU A 61 -10.18 -0.82 -8.37
CA LEU A 61 -9.01 -1.24 -7.58
C LEU A 61 -9.15 -0.88 -6.09
N VAL A 62 -9.74 0.29 -5.80
CA VAL A 62 -9.96 0.77 -4.43
C VAL A 62 -11.02 -0.06 -3.72
N SER A 63 -12.14 -0.37 -4.39
CA SER A 63 -13.18 -1.25 -3.86
C SER A 63 -12.64 -2.64 -3.50
N VAL A 64 -11.74 -3.19 -4.33
CA VAL A 64 -11.10 -4.48 -4.01
C VAL A 64 -10.15 -4.33 -2.83
N ALA A 65 -9.36 -3.27 -2.79
CA ALA A 65 -8.44 -3.00 -1.69
C ALA A 65 -9.19 -2.86 -0.34
N GLU A 66 -10.33 -2.15 -0.33
CA GLU A 66 -11.18 -2.00 0.85
C GLU A 66 -11.72 -3.35 1.34
N ALA A 67 -12.26 -4.17 0.44
CA ALA A 67 -12.77 -5.49 0.80
C ALA A 67 -11.66 -6.41 1.35
N VAL A 68 -10.46 -6.36 0.77
CA VAL A 68 -9.30 -7.12 1.27
C VAL A 68 -8.86 -6.60 2.64
N ALA A 69 -8.86 -5.27 2.85
CA ALA A 69 -8.48 -4.65 4.11
C ALA A 69 -9.47 -4.97 5.24
N ASN A 70 -10.76 -5.06 4.91
CA ASN A 70 -11.83 -5.39 5.85
C ASN A 70 -12.00 -6.91 6.09
N ASP A 71 -11.15 -7.76 5.51
CA ASP A 71 -11.29 -9.23 5.50
C ASP A 71 -12.69 -9.68 5.04
N ASP A 72 -13.26 -8.99 4.05
CA ASP A 72 -14.56 -9.31 3.45
C ASP A 72 -14.45 -10.53 2.52
N LYS A 73 -14.29 -11.69 3.14
CA LYS A 73 -14.14 -12.99 2.47
C LYS A 73 -15.23 -13.29 1.45
N PRO A 74 -16.54 -13.07 1.69
CA PRO A 74 -17.56 -13.40 0.69
C PRO A 74 -17.38 -12.57 -0.59
N THR A 75 -17.14 -11.26 -0.48
CA THR A 75 -16.93 -10.39 -1.64
C THR A 75 -15.64 -10.75 -2.39
N VAL A 76 -14.53 -10.93 -1.66
CA VAL A 76 -13.25 -11.32 -2.27
C VAL A 76 -13.34 -12.69 -2.95
N THR A 77 -14.02 -13.66 -2.33
CA THR A 77 -14.24 -14.99 -2.91
C THR A 77 -15.08 -14.91 -4.19
N GLN A 78 -16.09 -14.04 -4.22
CA GLN A 78 -16.90 -13.83 -5.42
C GLN A 78 -16.03 -13.32 -6.59
N TRP A 79 -15.16 -12.34 -6.36
CA TRP A 79 -14.27 -11.85 -7.41
C TRP A 79 -13.24 -12.87 -7.86
N LEU A 80 -12.67 -13.65 -6.93
CA LEU A 80 -11.78 -14.77 -7.23
C LEU A 80 -12.46 -15.81 -8.11
N THR A 81 -13.69 -16.18 -7.78
CA THR A 81 -14.49 -17.19 -8.53
C THR A 81 -14.93 -16.65 -9.88
N SER A 82 -15.22 -15.36 -9.97
CA SER A 82 -15.63 -14.69 -11.21
C SER A 82 -14.44 -14.37 -12.13
N GLY A 83 -13.20 -14.58 -11.67
CA GLY A 83 -11.99 -14.22 -12.41
C GLY A 83 -11.72 -12.71 -12.50
N MET A 84 -12.43 -11.89 -11.71
CA MET A 84 -12.25 -10.44 -11.67
C MET A 84 -10.99 -10.02 -10.90
N VAL A 85 -10.69 -10.76 -9.83
CA VAL A 85 -9.47 -10.66 -9.03
C VAL A 85 -8.82 -12.02 -9.10
N GLN A 86 -7.53 -12.08 -9.38
CA GLN A 86 -6.82 -13.34 -9.53
C GLN A 86 -5.42 -13.19 -8.96
N ARG A 87 -4.80 -14.27 -8.52
CA ARG A 87 -3.37 -14.21 -8.21
C ARG A 87 -2.59 -13.98 -9.50
N MET A 88 -1.58 -13.12 -9.46
CA MET A 88 -0.76 -12.81 -10.63
C MET A 88 -0.16 -14.11 -11.19
N GLN A 89 -0.44 -14.41 -12.45
CA GLN A 89 0.05 -15.61 -13.13
C GLN A 89 1.41 -15.32 -13.78
N ALA A 90 2.23 -16.36 -13.97
CA ALA A 90 3.54 -16.24 -14.61
C ALA A 90 3.45 -15.71 -16.05
N ASP A 91 2.41 -16.08 -16.79
CA ASP A 91 2.21 -15.61 -18.16
C ASP A 91 1.89 -14.10 -18.20
N THR A 92 0.99 -13.63 -17.33
CA THR A 92 0.67 -12.19 -17.20
C THR A 92 1.87 -11.39 -16.70
N ALA A 93 2.62 -11.96 -15.76
CA ALA A 93 3.86 -11.37 -15.26
C ALA A 93 4.91 -11.21 -16.37
N ALA A 94 5.11 -12.25 -17.20
CA ALA A 94 6.01 -12.20 -18.34
C ALA A 94 5.56 -11.20 -19.41
N ASP A 95 4.24 -11.09 -19.65
CA ASP A 95 3.67 -10.10 -20.55
C ASP A 95 3.89 -8.66 -20.04
N PHE A 96 3.67 -8.41 -18.75
CA PHE A 96 3.93 -7.10 -18.13
C PHE A 96 5.42 -6.75 -18.13
N ALA A 97 6.30 -7.74 -17.94
CA ALA A 97 7.74 -7.55 -18.08
C ALA A 97 8.15 -7.18 -19.51
N ALA A 98 7.50 -7.77 -20.52
CA ALA A 98 7.81 -7.54 -21.93
C ALA A 98 7.22 -6.23 -22.47
N ARG A 99 5.97 -5.91 -22.12
CA ARG A 99 5.25 -4.71 -22.60
C ARG A 99 5.48 -3.48 -21.72
N THR A 100 5.89 -3.66 -20.47
CA THR A 100 6.03 -2.60 -19.45
C THR A 100 4.87 -1.59 -19.48
N PRO A 101 3.61 -2.06 -19.35
CA PRO A 101 2.46 -1.15 -19.38
C PRO A 101 2.46 -0.26 -18.14
N GLU A 102 1.72 0.85 -18.18
CA GLU A 102 1.48 1.63 -16.96
C GLU A 102 0.61 0.79 -16.01
N LEU A 103 1.16 0.44 -14.84
CA LEU A 103 0.46 -0.33 -13.81
C LEU A 103 0.12 0.55 -12.62
N TRP A 104 -1.05 0.32 -12.04
CA TRP A 104 -1.44 0.86 -10.74
C TRP A 104 -1.38 -0.25 -9.71
N ALA A 105 -0.84 0.05 -8.53
CA ALA A 105 -0.78 -0.91 -7.43
C ALA A 105 -1.31 -0.35 -6.13
N VAL A 106 -1.96 -1.21 -5.34
CA VAL A 106 -2.41 -0.95 -3.97
C VAL A 106 -1.87 -1.97 -3.01
N VAL A 107 -1.20 -1.51 -1.96
CA VAL A 107 -0.64 -2.39 -0.93
C VAL A 107 -1.66 -2.51 0.21
N VAL A 108 -2.20 -3.72 0.38
CA VAL A 108 -3.11 -4.06 1.50
C VAL A 108 -2.53 -5.27 2.20
N ALA A 109 -1.79 -5.03 3.29
CA ALA A 109 -1.01 -6.07 3.94
C ALA A 109 -1.85 -7.34 4.25
N PRO A 110 -1.37 -8.54 3.87
CA PRO A 110 -0.05 -8.83 3.29
C PRO A 110 0.02 -8.75 1.75
N TRP A 111 -1.08 -8.41 1.07
CA TRP A 111 -1.25 -8.46 -0.39
C TRP A 111 -0.89 -7.15 -1.09
N VAL A 112 -0.57 -7.26 -2.38
CA VAL A 112 -0.45 -6.13 -3.30
C VAL A 112 -1.38 -6.36 -4.47
N LEU A 113 -2.36 -5.49 -4.66
CA LEU A 113 -3.27 -5.49 -5.78
C LEU A 113 -2.65 -4.70 -6.92
N VAL A 114 -2.75 -5.17 -8.15
CA VAL A 114 -2.22 -4.52 -9.35
C VAL A 114 -3.26 -4.53 -10.44
N GLN A 115 -3.37 -3.42 -11.16
CA GLN A 115 -4.25 -3.29 -12.32
C GLN A 115 -3.48 -2.60 -13.45
N GLU A 116 -3.65 -3.08 -14.68
CA GLU A 116 -3.17 -2.37 -15.85
C GLU A 116 -3.98 -1.08 -16.03
N ARG A 117 -3.29 0.05 -16.21
CA ARG A 117 -3.93 1.34 -16.48
C ARG A 117 -4.48 1.35 -17.91
N GLY A 118 -5.60 0.65 -18.09
CA GLY A 118 -6.35 0.60 -19.33
C GLY A 118 -7.27 1.81 -19.47
N ILE A 119 -7.12 2.54 -20.57
CA ILE A 119 -7.99 3.64 -20.97
C ILE A 119 -9.44 3.12 -21.06
N LYS A 120 -10.34 3.78 -20.33
CA LYS A 120 -11.78 3.69 -20.51
C LYS A 120 -12.10 4.04 -21.97
N THR A 121 -12.28 3.03 -22.81
CA THR A 121 -12.80 3.19 -24.19
C THR A 121 -14.23 2.71 -24.21
#